data_AF-A0A935WAB9-F1
#
_entry.id   AF-A0A935WAB9-F1
#
_cell.length_a   1.000
_cell.length_b   1.000
_cell.length_c   1.000
_cell.angle_alpha   90.00
_cell.angle_beta   90.00
_cell.angle_gamma   90.00
#
_symmetry.space_group_name_H-M   'P 1'
#
loop_
_entity.id
_entity.type
_entity.pdbx_description
1 polymer ?
#
loop_
_entity_poly.entity_id
_entity_poly.type
_entity_poly.pdbx_seq_one_letter_code
_entity_poly.pdbx_strand_id
1 'polypeptide(L)'
;MKSKIIYLITLLIITLFLTSSCAEDGPTNVDPEKNAADIQDYISKLAYNPEEMLNYQDTGGEESKKDIVTDSSETTSDGNYTTVCKNTTYNLKKNFDQVAILRPTNGIVWAGALVKGNQSLMDGVPEPIGIERAPITISINLPGIGANGIRTISNPAASNVQAAIDSSLGWWNNNAYIDGYVNAANSSFHLSTSYSSKQLALDVDLNAEWSSGNVSSQFNYYSDESKKVVMAVFKQAFYDVIFDTPLHQKKCLANKLH
;
A
#
# COMPACT_ATOMS: atom_id res chain seq x y z
N MET A 1 63.51 32.00 -40.89
CA MET A 1 62.49 32.90 -40.30
C MET A 1 61.03 32.51 -40.61
N LYS A 2 60.74 31.67 -41.62
CA LYS A 2 59.37 31.27 -42.01
C LYS A 2 58.74 30.13 -41.17
N SER A 3 59.52 29.33 -40.45
CA SER A 3 59.01 28.16 -39.70
C SER A 3 58.40 28.52 -38.33
N LYS A 4 58.89 29.57 -37.64
CA LYS A 4 58.33 29.98 -36.33
C LYS A 4 56.96 30.68 -36.43
N ILE A 5 56.64 31.30 -37.57
CA ILE A 5 55.35 31.98 -37.81
C ILE A 5 54.24 30.97 -38.07
N ILE A 6 54.54 29.84 -38.70
CA ILE A 6 53.56 28.77 -38.97
C ILE A 6 53.12 28.08 -37.68
N TYR A 7 54.05 27.83 -36.75
CA TYR A 7 53.74 27.27 -35.42
C TYR A 7 52.94 28.22 -34.54
N LEU A 8 53.16 29.53 -34.65
CA LEU A 8 52.41 30.52 -33.86
C LEU A 8 50.96 30.68 -34.37
N ILE A 9 50.73 30.54 -35.68
CA ILE A 9 49.38 30.60 -36.30
C ILE A 9 48.60 29.30 -36.07
N THR A 10 49.26 28.14 -36.02
CA THR A 10 48.59 26.87 -35.69
C THR A 10 48.24 26.78 -34.20
N LEU A 11 49.05 27.34 -33.30
CA LEU A 11 48.72 27.38 -31.87
C LEU A 11 47.54 28.32 -31.57
N LEU A 12 47.39 29.42 -32.34
CA LEU A 12 46.30 30.39 -32.17
C LEU A 12 44.94 29.88 -32.71
N ILE A 13 44.95 29.03 -33.75
CA ILE A 13 43.73 28.43 -34.31
C ILE A 13 43.20 27.29 -33.43
N ILE A 14 44.07 26.55 -32.74
CA ILE A 14 43.67 25.45 -31.84
C ILE A 14 43.05 25.98 -30.53
N THR A 15 43.40 27.19 -30.10
CA THR A 15 42.74 27.86 -28.96
C THR A 15 41.38 28.50 -29.29
N LEU A 16 41.01 28.63 -30.57
CA LEU A 16 39.75 29.26 -30.98
C LEU A 16 38.60 28.26 -31.23
N PHE A 17 38.86 26.95 -31.12
CA PHE A 17 37.87 25.88 -31.36
C PHE A 17 37.37 25.16 -30.11
N LEU A 18 37.69 25.63 -28.89
CA LEU A 18 37.24 25.01 -27.64
C LEU A 18 36.12 25.75 -26.90
N THR A 19 35.54 26.80 -27.48
CA THR A 19 34.27 27.37 -26.98
C THR A 19 33.11 26.93 -27.87
N SER A 20 32.93 25.62 -27.95
CA SER A 20 31.62 25.03 -28.26
C SER A 20 30.72 25.29 -27.06
N SER A 21 30.00 26.40 -27.15
CA SER A 21 28.88 26.78 -26.28
C SER A 21 27.85 25.65 -26.28
N CYS A 22 27.97 24.71 -25.33
CA CYS A 22 26.78 24.08 -24.78
C CYS A 22 26.00 25.22 -24.12
N ALA A 23 24.87 25.58 -24.72
CA ALA A 23 23.83 26.29 -24.00
C ALA A 23 23.47 25.39 -22.81
N GLU A 24 24.00 25.70 -21.63
CA GLU A 24 23.27 25.37 -20.42
C GLU A 24 21.98 26.18 -20.52
N ASP A 25 20.88 25.48 -20.81
CA ASP A 25 19.56 25.97 -20.47
C ASP A 25 19.63 26.35 -18.98
N GLY A 26 19.69 27.65 -18.72
CA GLY A 26 19.67 28.19 -17.37
C GLY A 26 18.46 27.62 -16.63
N PRO A 27 18.47 27.63 -15.28
CA PRO A 27 17.35 27.11 -14.51
C PRO A 27 16.09 27.84 -15.01
N THR A 28 15.20 27.11 -15.66
CA THR A 28 13.87 27.59 -15.96
C THR A 28 13.32 28.02 -14.62
N ASN A 29 13.06 29.32 -14.49
CA ASN A 29 12.51 29.91 -13.28
C ASN A 29 11.03 29.53 -13.30
N VAL A 30 10.75 28.24 -13.08
CA VAL A 30 9.41 27.70 -13.06
C VAL A 30 8.83 28.13 -11.72
N ASP A 31 7.82 28.99 -11.79
CA ASP A 31 7.08 29.42 -10.62
C ASP A 31 6.56 28.18 -9.86
N PRO A 32 7.07 27.92 -8.64
CA PRO A 32 6.70 26.75 -7.87
C PRO A 32 5.20 26.71 -7.54
N GLU A 33 4.56 27.87 -7.46
CA GLU A 33 3.12 27.99 -7.19
C GLU A 33 2.29 27.64 -8.43
N LYS A 34 2.78 28.01 -9.62
CA LYS A 34 2.16 27.64 -10.90
C LYS A 34 2.21 26.13 -11.13
N ASN A 35 3.35 25.48 -10.90
CA ASN A 35 3.45 24.02 -11.00
C ASN A 35 2.50 23.29 -10.06
N ALA A 36 2.38 23.78 -8.82
CA ALA A 36 1.48 23.19 -7.83
C ALA A 36 0.01 23.33 -8.23
N ALA A 37 -0.38 24.42 -8.89
CA ALA A 37 -1.72 24.61 -9.45
C ALA A 37 -1.96 23.72 -10.67
N ASP A 38 -0.99 23.60 -11.56
CA ASP A 38 -1.07 22.76 -12.77
C ASP A 38 -1.20 21.27 -12.41
N ILE A 39 -0.48 20.79 -11.39
CA ILE A 39 -0.63 19.41 -10.90
C ILE A 39 -2.01 19.18 -10.27
N GLN A 40 -2.50 20.13 -9.47
CA GLN A 40 -3.84 20.04 -8.88
C GLN A 40 -4.91 19.98 -9.98
N ASP A 41 -4.78 20.83 -11.00
CA ASP A 41 -5.68 20.86 -12.15
C ASP A 41 -5.64 19.55 -12.92
N TYR A 42 -4.43 19.04 -13.23
CA TYR A 42 -4.25 17.74 -13.89
C TYR A 42 -4.90 16.59 -13.12
N ILE A 43 -4.61 16.45 -11.81
CA ILE A 43 -5.19 15.39 -10.97
C ILE A 43 -6.71 15.51 -10.91
N SER A 44 -7.24 16.74 -10.78
CA SER A 44 -8.69 16.97 -10.72
C SER A 44 -9.43 16.66 -12.02
N LYS A 45 -8.72 16.71 -13.16
CA LYS A 45 -9.25 16.42 -14.49
C LYS A 45 -9.10 14.96 -14.91
N LEU A 46 -8.46 14.12 -14.09
CA LEU A 46 -8.39 12.69 -14.36
C LEU A 46 -9.80 12.13 -14.43
N ALA A 47 -10.17 11.62 -15.61
CA ALA A 47 -11.43 10.95 -15.83
C ALA A 47 -11.26 9.46 -15.54
N TYR A 48 -11.79 9.00 -14.41
CA TYR A 48 -11.77 7.60 -14.02
C TYR A 48 -13.00 7.25 -13.17
N ASN A 49 -13.37 5.97 -13.16
CA ASN A 49 -14.37 5.43 -12.26
C ASN A 49 -13.66 4.66 -11.13
N PRO A 50 -13.61 5.20 -9.88
CA PRO A 50 -12.96 4.54 -8.75
C PRO A 50 -13.55 3.15 -8.45
N GLU A 51 -14.85 2.97 -8.65
CA GLU A 51 -15.54 1.71 -8.39
C GLU A 51 -15.11 0.62 -9.36
N GLU A 52 -15.01 0.94 -10.65
CA GLU A 52 -14.50 0.00 -11.66
C GLU A 52 -13.01 -0.29 -11.44
N MET A 53 -12.22 0.74 -11.13
CA MET A 53 -10.77 0.61 -10.95
C MET A 53 -10.38 -0.27 -9.77
N LEU A 54 -11.14 -0.20 -8.68
CA LEU A 54 -10.88 -0.96 -7.45
C LEU A 54 -11.86 -2.14 -7.27
N ASN A 55 -12.58 -2.50 -8.34
CA ASN A 55 -13.52 -3.62 -8.36
C ASN A 55 -14.52 -3.59 -7.19
N TYR A 56 -15.12 -2.43 -6.94
CA TYR A 56 -16.16 -2.26 -5.94
C TYR A 56 -17.35 -3.18 -6.23
N GLN A 57 -17.84 -3.85 -5.20
CA GLN A 57 -18.95 -4.80 -5.28
C GLN A 57 -20.21 -4.20 -4.67
N ASP A 58 -21.32 -4.21 -5.39
CA ASP A 58 -22.62 -3.87 -4.81
C ASP A 58 -23.11 -4.99 -3.86
N THR A 59 -23.01 -4.70 -2.56
CA THR A 59 -23.47 -5.58 -1.47
C THR A 59 -24.89 -5.24 -0.99
N GLY A 60 -25.55 -4.22 -1.55
CA GLY A 60 -26.87 -3.76 -1.09
C GLY A 60 -26.85 -3.04 0.27
N GLY A 61 -25.69 -2.53 0.69
CA GLY A 61 -25.50 -1.81 1.96
C GLY A 61 -25.00 -2.66 3.12
N GLU A 62 -24.81 -3.97 2.92
CA GLU A 62 -24.25 -4.89 3.90
C GLU A 62 -22.71 -4.95 3.81
N GLU A 63 -22.04 -5.38 4.88
CA GLU A 63 -20.56 -5.56 4.89
C GLU A 63 -20.10 -6.63 3.87
N SER A 64 -20.93 -7.64 3.62
CA SER A 64 -20.71 -8.65 2.58
C SER A 64 -22.05 -9.21 2.08
N LYS A 65 -22.07 -9.71 0.86
CA LYS A 65 -23.24 -10.33 0.23
C LYS A 65 -22.91 -11.73 -0.25
N LYS A 66 -23.84 -12.66 0.02
CA LYS A 66 -23.73 -14.08 -0.32
C LYS A 66 -25.00 -14.52 -1.07
N ASP A 67 -24.86 -14.68 -2.38
CA ASP A 67 -25.96 -15.12 -3.25
C ASP A 67 -25.79 -16.60 -3.59
N ILE A 68 -26.86 -17.39 -3.54
CA ILE A 68 -26.86 -18.78 -4.01
C ILE A 68 -26.90 -18.77 -5.55
N VAL A 69 -25.95 -19.47 -6.17
CA VAL A 69 -25.89 -19.65 -7.63
C VAL A 69 -26.54 -20.96 -8.03
N THR A 70 -26.13 -22.04 -7.38
CA THR A 70 -26.62 -23.40 -7.67
C THR A 70 -26.72 -24.17 -6.38
N ASP A 71 -27.70 -25.05 -6.29
CA ASP A 71 -27.84 -26.00 -5.19
C ASP A 71 -28.07 -27.40 -5.78
N SER A 72 -27.32 -28.37 -5.31
CA SER A 72 -27.46 -29.78 -5.69
C SER A 72 -27.34 -30.67 -4.48
N SER A 73 -27.96 -31.84 -4.55
CA SER A 73 -27.86 -32.85 -3.51
C SER A 73 -27.62 -34.22 -4.10
N GLU A 74 -26.67 -34.94 -3.53
CA GLU A 74 -26.38 -36.32 -3.87
C GLU A 74 -26.68 -37.19 -2.66
N THR A 75 -27.32 -38.33 -2.89
CA THR A 75 -27.63 -39.29 -1.84
C THR A 75 -26.95 -40.60 -2.18
N THR A 76 -26.07 -41.04 -1.29
CA THR A 76 -25.38 -42.33 -1.38
C THR A 76 -25.85 -43.22 -0.25
N SER A 77 -26.03 -44.52 -0.53
CA SER A 77 -26.40 -45.51 0.48
C SER A 77 -25.35 -46.60 0.51
N ASP A 78 -24.79 -46.87 1.69
CA ASP A 78 -23.80 -47.93 1.93
C ASP A 78 -24.23 -48.74 3.16
N GLY A 79 -24.70 -49.96 2.91
CA GLY A 79 -25.25 -50.85 3.95
C GLY A 79 -26.43 -50.23 4.70
N ASN A 80 -26.25 -49.98 6.01
CA ASN A 80 -27.28 -49.41 6.89
C ASN A 80 -27.23 -47.88 7.00
N TYR A 81 -26.33 -47.22 6.27
CA TYR A 81 -26.18 -45.77 6.33
C TYR A 81 -26.60 -45.12 5.01
N THR A 82 -27.37 -44.04 5.11
CA THR A 82 -27.68 -43.14 3.99
C THR A 82 -27.00 -41.81 4.25
N THR A 83 -26.12 -41.40 3.34
CA THR A 83 -25.42 -40.12 3.36
C THR A 83 -26.07 -39.19 2.35
N VAL A 84 -26.46 -37.99 2.79
CA VAL A 84 -26.96 -36.92 1.92
C VAL A 84 -25.93 -35.80 1.89
N CYS A 85 -25.26 -35.65 0.75
CA CYS A 85 -24.35 -34.55 0.49
C CYS A 85 -25.12 -33.42 -0.19
N LYS A 86 -25.01 -32.19 0.32
CA LYS A 86 -25.61 -30.99 -0.29
C LYS A 86 -24.50 -30.04 -0.71
N ASN A 87 -24.43 -29.75 -2.00
CA ASN A 87 -23.46 -28.86 -2.59
C ASN A 87 -24.15 -27.58 -3.04
N THR A 88 -23.90 -26.49 -2.31
CA THR A 88 -24.43 -25.17 -2.66
C THR A 88 -23.28 -24.27 -3.10
N THR A 89 -23.34 -23.81 -4.35
CA THR A 89 -22.40 -22.83 -4.91
C THR A 89 -22.88 -21.43 -4.57
N TYR A 90 -21.99 -20.61 -4.00
CA TYR A 90 -22.28 -19.23 -3.64
C TYR A 90 -21.45 -18.24 -4.45
N ASN A 91 -22.03 -17.08 -4.74
CA ASN A 91 -21.33 -15.88 -5.18
C ASN A 91 -21.14 -14.96 -3.96
N LEU A 92 -19.88 -14.68 -3.61
CA LEU A 92 -19.51 -13.87 -2.45
C LEU A 92 -19.00 -12.51 -2.93
N LYS A 93 -19.53 -11.45 -2.34
CA LYS A 93 -19.18 -10.06 -2.63
C LYS A 93 -18.82 -9.36 -1.33
N LYS A 94 -17.69 -8.64 -1.31
CA LYS A 94 -17.21 -7.89 -0.16
C LYS A 94 -16.34 -6.73 -0.63
N ASN A 95 -16.46 -5.59 0.04
CA ASN A 95 -15.55 -4.46 -0.11
C ASN A 95 -14.71 -4.36 1.16
N PHE A 96 -13.40 -4.12 1.00
CA PHE A 96 -12.48 -4.04 2.13
C PHE A 96 -12.18 -2.58 2.46
N ASP A 97 -12.52 -2.15 3.67
CA ASP A 97 -12.08 -0.87 4.20
C ASP A 97 -10.65 -0.94 4.78
N GLN A 98 -10.27 -2.14 5.24
CA GLN A 98 -8.95 -2.46 5.73
C GLN A 98 -8.45 -3.71 5.03
N VAL A 99 -7.30 -3.60 4.35
CA VAL A 99 -6.65 -4.75 3.74
C VAL A 99 -5.49 -5.17 4.63
N ALA A 100 -5.54 -6.39 5.16
CA ALA A 100 -4.40 -6.91 5.90
C ALA A 100 -3.27 -7.29 4.94
N ILE A 101 -2.14 -6.60 5.11
CA ILE A 101 -0.93 -6.79 4.29
C ILE A 101 -0.06 -7.84 4.97
N LEU A 102 -0.12 -9.07 4.46
CA LEU A 102 0.60 -10.20 5.05
C LEU A 102 2.11 -10.17 4.75
N ARG A 103 2.50 -9.46 3.70
CA ARG A 103 3.87 -9.10 3.38
C ARG A 103 3.87 -7.68 2.87
N PRO A 104 4.29 -6.67 3.65
CA PRO A 104 4.50 -5.34 3.09
C PRO A 104 5.52 -5.52 1.98
N THR A 105 5.07 -5.36 0.74
CA THR A 105 5.94 -5.45 -0.44
C THR A 105 7.14 -4.55 -0.17
N ASN A 106 8.32 -5.15 0.04
CA ASN A 106 9.49 -4.56 0.68
C ASN A 106 9.66 -3.05 0.39
N GLY A 107 9.21 -2.19 1.31
CA GLY A 107 9.38 -0.74 1.25
C GLY A 107 8.43 0.06 0.34
N ILE A 108 7.42 -0.56 -0.28
CA ILE A 108 6.43 0.15 -1.12
C ILE A 108 5.30 0.72 -0.26
N VAL A 109 4.76 -0.07 0.67
CA VAL A 109 3.66 0.36 1.53
C VAL A 109 4.20 0.88 2.86
N TRP A 110 3.96 2.16 3.12
CA TRP A 110 4.32 2.88 4.34
C TRP A 110 3.41 4.10 4.51
N ALA A 111 3.35 4.68 5.72
CA ALA A 111 2.46 5.81 6.02
C ALA A 111 2.83 7.06 5.20
N GLY A 112 1.99 7.40 4.20
CA GLY A 112 2.23 8.50 3.26
C GLY A 112 2.82 8.08 1.90
N ALA A 113 2.95 6.77 1.65
CA ALA A 113 3.30 6.23 0.34
C ALA A 113 2.27 6.61 -0.72
N LEU A 114 2.73 6.88 -1.95
CA LEU A 114 1.88 7.06 -3.11
C LEU A 114 2.02 5.84 -4.01
N VAL A 115 0.91 5.21 -4.34
CA VAL A 115 0.83 4.03 -5.19
C VAL A 115 -0.19 4.24 -6.30
N LYS A 116 0.00 3.56 -7.42
CA LYS A 116 -0.98 3.59 -8.51
C LYS A 116 -2.21 2.77 -8.13
N GLY A 117 -3.40 3.34 -8.30
CA GLY A 117 -4.64 2.57 -8.29
C GLY A 117 -4.78 1.83 -9.61
N ASN A 118 -4.39 0.56 -9.67
CA ASN A 118 -4.48 -0.26 -10.87
C ASN A 118 -4.67 -1.74 -10.50
N GLN A 119 -4.72 -2.62 -11.50
CA GLN A 119 -4.82 -4.06 -11.28
C GLN A 119 -3.67 -4.59 -10.39
N SER A 120 -2.44 -4.07 -10.52
CA SER A 120 -1.31 -4.48 -9.69
C SER A 120 -1.56 -4.22 -8.19
N LEU A 121 -2.24 -3.13 -7.83
CA LEU A 121 -2.69 -2.88 -6.46
C LEU A 121 -3.72 -3.93 -6.01
N MET A 122 -4.68 -4.28 -6.86
CA MET A 122 -5.67 -5.33 -6.57
C MET A 122 -5.01 -6.71 -6.40
N ASP A 123 -3.97 -6.98 -7.18
CA ASP A 123 -3.19 -8.22 -7.18
C ASP A 123 -2.15 -8.29 -6.03
N GLY A 124 -2.07 -7.28 -5.16
CA GLY A 124 -1.14 -7.29 -4.03
C GLY A 124 0.29 -6.91 -4.35
N VAL A 125 0.52 -6.33 -5.51
CA VAL A 125 1.81 -5.82 -5.97
C VAL A 125 1.66 -4.33 -6.29
N PRO A 126 1.46 -3.47 -5.27
CA PRO A 126 1.32 -2.04 -5.49
C PRO A 126 2.54 -1.47 -6.22
N GLU A 127 2.29 -0.58 -7.17
CA GLU A 127 3.35 0.13 -7.89
C GLU A 127 3.58 1.51 -7.27
N PRO A 128 4.82 1.84 -6.85
CA PRO A 128 5.11 3.14 -6.26
C PRO A 128 5.06 4.26 -7.31
N ILE A 129 4.71 5.46 -6.85
CA ILE A 129 4.83 6.69 -7.63
C ILE A 129 6.06 7.45 -7.13
N GLY A 130 7.14 7.43 -7.93
CA GLY A 130 8.40 8.11 -7.62
C GLY A 130 8.35 9.58 -8.04
N ILE A 131 8.06 10.46 -7.09
CA ILE A 131 8.02 11.92 -7.28
C ILE A 131 8.59 12.61 -6.05
N GLU A 132 9.14 13.81 -6.20
CA GLU A 132 9.58 14.61 -5.06
C GLU A 132 8.39 14.99 -4.18
N ARG A 133 8.58 14.86 -2.86
CA ARG A 133 7.51 14.99 -1.87
C ARG A 133 7.74 16.21 -1.00
N ALA A 134 6.66 16.91 -0.67
CA ALA A 134 6.68 17.91 0.39
C ALA A 134 6.79 17.20 1.76
N PRO A 135 7.27 17.90 2.81
CA PRO A 135 7.29 17.35 4.16
C PRO A 135 5.92 16.79 4.58
N ILE A 136 5.93 15.62 5.21
CA ILE A 136 4.71 14.98 5.73
C ILE A 136 4.72 14.96 7.25
N THR A 137 3.54 14.90 7.85
CA THR A 137 3.39 14.61 9.28
C THR A 137 2.73 13.25 9.44
N ILE A 138 3.30 12.45 10.34
CA ILE A 138 2.69 11.21 10.82
C ILE A 138 2.43 11.30 12.32
N SER A 139 1.42 10.58 12.79
CA SER A 139 1.13 10.39 14.21
C SER A 139 1.05 8.91 14.56
N ILE A 140 1.72 8.53 15.64
CA ILE A 140 1.71 7.15 16.15
C ILE A 140 0.74 7.10 17.31
N ASN A 141 -0.28 6.24 17.18
CA ASN A 141 -1.31 6.09 18.18
C ASN A 141 -0.88 5.07 19.25
N LEU A 142 -0.15 5.56 20.26
CA LEU A 142 0.27 4.78 21.42
C LEU A 142 -0.21 5.45 22.72
N PRO A 143 -0.76 4.70 23.69
CA PRO A 143 -1.16 5.25 24.98
C PRO A 143 0.01 5.95 25.68
N GLY A 144 -0.20 7.20 26.11
CA GLY A 144 0.82 7.97 26.84
C GLY A 144 1.96 8.54 25.99
N ILE A 145 1.98 8.33 24.67
CA ILE A 145 3.04 8.88 23.80
C ILE A 145 2.94 10.40 23.62
N GLY A 146 1.72 10.94 23.64
CA GLY A 146 1.44 12.37 23.47
C GLY A 146 2.11 12.96 22.23
N ALA A 147 2.64 14.18 22.36
CA ALA A 147 3.31 14.88 21.26
C ALA A 147 4.56 14.15 20.72
N ASN A 148 5.16 13.23 21.48
CA ASN A 148 6.31 12.43 21.02
C ASN A 148 5.92 11.38 19.96
N GLY A 149 4.63 11.12 19.79
CA GLY A 149 4.10 10.31 18.70
C GLY A 149 3.94 11.07 17.38
N ILE A 150 4.09 12.39 17.38
CA ILE A 150 3.92 13.23 16.18
C ILE A 150 5.30 13.51 15.58
N ARG A 151 5.47 13.20 14.28
CA ARG A 151 6.73 13.40 13.56
C ARG A 151 6.49 14.07 12.22
N THR A 152 7.16 15.20 12.02
CA THR A 152 7.28 15.84 10.69
C THR A 152 8.55 15.35 10.02
N ILE A 153 8.41 14.80 8.81
CA ILE A 153 9.47 14.21 8.02
C ILE A 153 9.69 15.08 6.80
N SER A 154 10.85 15.74 6.72
CA SER A 154 11.16 16.72 5.67
C SER A 154 11.34 16.11 4.28
N ASN A 155 11.95 14.92 4.21
CA ASN A 155 12.14 14.15 2.98
C ASN A 155 11.43 12.79 3.13
N PRO A 156 10.16 12.68 2.72
CA PRO A 156 9.40 11.44 2.86
C PRO A 156 9.96 10.32 1.97
N ALA A 157 10.50 9.30 2.63
CA ALA A 157 10.92 8.04 2.02
C ALA A 157 10.65 6.91 3.03
N ALA A 158 10.48 5.68 2.57
CA ALA A 158 10.19 4.53 3.43
C ALA A 158 11.17 4.41 4.61
N SER A 159 12.47 4.60 4.37
CA SER A 159 13.51 4.57 5.40
C SER A 159 13.39 5.70 6.42
N ASN A 160 13.07 6.93 5.97
CA ASN A 160 12.97 8.09 6.85
C ASN A 160 11.70 8.01 7.71
N VAL A 161 10.62 7.48 7.16
CA VAL A 161 9.38 7.21 7.89
C VAL A 161 9.59 6.10 8.92
N GLN A 162 10.26 5.01 8.53
CA GLN A 162 10.60 3.94 9.47
C GLN A 162 11.49 4.45 10.61
N ALA A 163 12.52 5.24 10.31
CA ALA A 163 13.37 5.83 11.34
C ALA A 163 12.60 6.75 12.30
N ALA A 164 11.62 7.51 11.78
CA ALA A 164 10.74 8.34 12.61
C ALA A 164 9.85 7.50 13.54
N ILE A 165 9.30 6.39 13.02
CA ILE A 165 8.52 5.41 13.79
C ILE A 165 9.40 4.82 14.90
N ASP A 166 10.56 4.27 14.54
CA ASP A 166 11.49 3.62 15.48
C ASP A 166 11.92 4.57 16.59
N SER A 167 12.18 5.84 16.26
CA SER A 167 12.53 6.87 17.24
C SER A 167 11.41 7.13 18.25
N SER A 168 10.16 7.22 17.79
CA SER A 168 9.00 7.40 18.66
C SER A 168 8.70 6.17 19.52
N LEU A 169 8.84 4.96 18.96
CA LEU A 169 8.71 3.71 19.71
C LEU A 169 9.81 3.59 20.77
N GLY A 170 11.06 3.92 20.43
CA GLY A 170 12.17 3.95 21.37
C GLY A 170 11.94 4.92 22.52
N TRP A 171 11.41 6.12 22.22
CA TRP A 171 11.01 7.06 23.28
C TRP A 171 9.90 6.48 24.16
N TRP A 172 8.85 5.92 23.56
CA TRP A 172 7.71 5.37 24.29
C TRP A 172 8.13 4.22 25.23
N ASN A 173 8.96 3.30 24.75
CA ASN A 173 9.51 2.19 25.54
C ASN A 173 10.34 2.68 26.74
N ASN A 174 11.03 3.82 26.62
CA ASN A 174 11.88 4.34 27.69
C ASN A 174 11.15 5.28 28.68
N ASN A 175 9.97 5.79 28.33
CA ASN A 175 9.33 6.89 29.09
C ASN A 175 7.87 6.63 29.48
N ALA A 176 7.12 5.88 28.67
CA ALA A 176 5.70 5.62 28.89
C ALA A 176 5.43 4.18 29.34
N TYR A 177 6.35 3.26 29.03
CA TYR A 177 6.32 1.88 29.51
C TYR A 177 6.97 1.79 30.89
N ILE A 178 6.19 2.02 31.95
CA ILE A 178 6.61 1.81 33.35
C ILE A 178 6.51 0.32 33.67
N ASP A 179 7.44 -0.21 34.47
CA ASP A 179 7.45 -1.63 34.90
C ASP A 179 6.05 -2.12 35.31
N GLY A 180 5.51 -3.06 34.53
CA GLY A 180 4.21 -3.70 34.75
C GLY A 180 3.08 -3.29 33.80
N TYR A 181 3.22 -2.20 33.02
CA TYR A 181 2.25 -1.87 31.98
C TYR A 181 2.50 -2.76 30.76
N VAL A 182 1.51 -3.53 30.29
CA VAL A 182 1.58 -4.25 29.01
C VAL A 182 0.69 -3.50 28.03
N ASN A 183 1.23 -3.06 26.88
CA ASN A 183 0.39 -2.51 25.82
C ASN A 183 -0.42 -3.65 25.20
N ALA A 184 -1.67 -3.79 25.65
CA ALA A 184 -2.59 -4.77 25.13
C ALA A 184 -2.91 -4.42 23.66
N ALA A 185 -2.67 -5.36 22.77
CA ALA A 185 -3.06 -5.20 21.37
C ALA A 185 -4.58 -5.05 21.27
N ASN A 186 -5.03 -4.13 20.41
CA ASN A 186 -6.39 -4.15 19.92
C ASN A 186 -6.59 -5.45 19.14
N SER A 187 -7.31 -6.38 19.78
CA SER A 187 -7.42 -7.76 19.34
C SER A 187 -8.79 -8.02 18.74
N SER A 188 -8.85 -8.49 17.51
CA SER A 188 -10.07 -9.01 16.91
C SER A 188 -9.95 -10.51 16.64
N PHE A 189 -11.06 -11.21 16.84
CA PHE A 189 -11.18 -12.65 16.63
C PHE A 189 -12.28 -12.92 15.62
N HIS A 190 -11.96 -13.71 14.61
CA HIS A 190 -12.92 -14.18 13.62
C HIS A 190 -12.85 -15.70 13.53
N LEU A 191 -14.01 -16.36 13.66
CA LEU A 191 -14.14 -17.81 13.52
C LEU A 191 -15.12 -18.10 12.39
N SER A 192 -14.64 -18.71 11.31
CA SER A 192 -15.47 -19.10 10.18
C SER A 192 -15.29 -20.59 9.86
N THR A 193 -16.40 -21.23 9.51
CA THR A 193 -16.37 -22.54 8.84
C THR A 193 -16.35 -22.25 7.36
N SER A 194 -15.20 -22.48 6.74
CA SER A 194 -15.01 -22.16 5.33
C SER A 194 -14.79 -23.44 4.54
N TYR A 195 -15.37 -23.45 3.34
CA TYR A 195 -15.31 -24.58 2.42
C TYR A 195 -14.23 -24.38 1.35
N SER A 196 -13.67 -23.16 1.23
CA SER A 196 -12.61 -22.83 0.28
C SER A 196 -11.67 -21.75 0.79
N SER A 197 -10.43 -21.77 0.30
CA SER A 197 -9.41 -20.73 0.55
C SER A 197 -9.89 -19.31 0.25
N LYS A 198 -10.68 -19.14 -0.82
CA LYS A 198 -11.17 -17.83 -1.26
C LYS A 198 -12.25 -17.27 -0.34
N GLN A 199 -13.23 -18.10 0.04
CA GLN A 199 -14.24 -17.70 1.01
C GLN A 199 -13.58 -17.23 2.31
N LEU A 200 -12.61 -18.01 2.77
CA LEU A 200 -11.89 -17.69 3.98
C LEU A 200 -11.14 -16.36 3.92
N ALA A 201 -10.40 -16.11 2.84
CA ALA A 201 -9.66 -14.87 2.67
C ALA A 201 -10.61 -13.65 2.73
N LEU A 202 -11.78 -13.74 2.09
CA LEU A 202 -12.83 -12.73 2.18
C LEU A 202 -13.36 -12.56 3.62
N ASP A 203 -13.63 -13.66 4.32
CA ASP A 203 -14.17 -13.64 5.70
C ASP A 203 -13.22 -12.92 6.67
N VAL A 204 -11.91 -12.99 6.44
CA VAL A 204 -10.89 -12.47 7.37
C VAL A 204 -10.19 -11.19 6.89
N ASP A 205 -10.78 -10.49 5.92
CA ASP A 205 -10.28 -9.23 5.36
C ASP A 205 -8.86 -9.35 4.76
N LEU A 206 -8.55 -10.53 4.25
CA LEU A 206 -7.34 -10.81 3.52
C LEU A 206 -7.66 -10.78 2.03
N ASN A 207 -7.03 -9.84 1.32
CA ASN A 207 -6.97 -9.99 -0.12
C ASN A 207 -6.08 -11.20 -0.44
N ALA A 208 -6.67 -12.25 -1.02
CA ALA A 208 -5.97 -13.47 -1.36
C ALA A 208 -4.76 -13.21 -2.29
N GLU A 209 -4.85 -12.22 -3.17
CA GLU A 209 -3.75 -11.85 -4.05
C GLU A 209 -2.56 -11.23 -3.26
N TRP A 210 -2.86 -10.53 -2.16
CA TRP A 210 -1.86 -10.00 -1.22
C TRP A 210 -1.28 -11.07 -0.29
N SER A 211 -1.80 -12.30 -0.31
CA SER A 211 -1.42 -13.38 0.60
C SER A 211 -0.32 -14.32 0.06
N SER A 212 0.44 -13.89 -0.94
CA SER A 212 1.43 -14.74 -1.61
C SER A 212 2.51 -15.34 -0.67
N GLY A 213 2.97 -16.56 -1.01
CA GLY A 213 4.05 -17.26 -0.30
C GLY A 213 3.57 -18.24 0.77
N ASN A 214 4.19 -18.21 1.96
CA ASN A 214 3.88 -19.17 3.03
C ASN A 214 2.47 -19.04 3.60
N VAL A 215 1.79 -17.91 3.34
CA VAL A 215 0.42 -17.69 3.80
C VAL A 215 -0.56 -18.32 2.81
N SER A 216 -0.40 -18.10 1.50
CA SER A 216 -1.26 -18.75 0.50
C SER A 216 -1.25 -20.28 0.59
N SER A 217 -0.12 -20.89 0.97
CA SER A 217 -0.06 -22.35 1.19
C SER A 217 -0.82 -22.82 2.44
N GLN A 218 -0.86 -22.02 3.51
CA GLN A 218 -1.64 -22.33 4.72
C GLN A 218 -3.14 -22.14 4.49
N PHE A 219 -3.51 -21.24 3.56
CA PHE A 219 -4.89 -21.00 3.18
C PHE A 219 -5.37 -21.96 2.07
N ASN A 220 -4.47 -22.71 1.41
CA ASN A 220 -4.82 -23.65 0.36
C ASN A 220 -5.39 -24.96 0.92
N TYR A 221 -6.71 -25.00 1.14
CA TYR A 221 -7.42 -26.22 1.49
C TYR A 221 -8.77 -26.30 0.76
N TYR A 222 -9.30 -27.51 0.69
CA TYR A 222 -10.65 -27.80 0.21
C TYR A 222 -11.35 -28.66 1.27
N SER A 223 -12.62 -28.35 1.54
CA SER A 223 -13.48 -29.16 2.39
C SER A 223 -14.21 -30.16 1.51
N ASP A 224 -14.12 -31.45 1.82
CA ASP A 224 -14.85 -32.53 1.14
C ASP A 224 -15.84 -33.21 2.10
N GLU A 225 -16.53 -34.24 1.61
CA GLU A 225 -17.54 -35.00 2.37
C GLU A 225 -17.01 -35.56 3.71
N SER A 226 -15.69 -35.75 3.82
CA SER A 226 -15.03 -36.37 4.98
C SER A 226 -14.33 -35.37 5.90
N LYS A 227 -14.14 -34.11 5.47
CA LYS A 227 -13.35 -33.12 6.21
C LYS A 227 -14.03 -31.76 6.26
N LYS A 228 -14.36 -31.32 7.49
CA LYS A 228 -14.76 -29.94 7.79
C LYS A 228 -13.55 -29.15 8.27
N VAL A 229 -13.34 -27.97 7.68
CA VAL A 229 -12.30 -27.04 8.11
C VAL A 229 -12.94 -25.89 8.86
N VAL A 230 -12.52 -25.70 10.11
CA VAL A 230 -12.86 -24.54 10.93
C VAL A 230 -11.60 -23.74 11.10
N MET A 231 -11.65 -22.44 10.79
CA MET A 231 -10.50 -21.57 10.95
C MET A 231 -10.80 -20.41 11.88
N ALA A 232 -9.85 -20.18 12.78
CA ALA A 232 -9.81 -19.06 13.69
C ALA A 232 -8.70 -18.09 13.24
N VAL A 233 -9.04 -16.82 13.09
CA VAL A 233 -8.09 -15.73 12.84
C VAL A 233 -8.06 -14.80 14.05
N PHE A 234 -6.85 -14.51 14.49
CA PHE A 234 -6.56 -13.57 15.57
C PHE A 234 -5.73 -12.42 14.97
N LYS A 235 -6.32 -11.22 14.90
CA LYS A 235 -5.61 -10.00 14.51
C LYS A 235 -5.28 -9.23 15.78
N GLN A 236 -4.01 -8.85 15.93
CA GLN A 236 -3.51 -8.10 17.09
C GLN A 236 -2.80 -6.83 16.59
N ALA A 237 -3.48 -5.69 16.68
CA ALA A 237 -2.92 -4.39 16.32
C ALA A 237 -2.36 -3.71 17.58
N PHE A 238 -1.05 -3.50 17.64
CA PHE A 238 -0.38 -2.88 18.80
C PHE A 238 -0.43 -1.35 18.78
N TYR A 239 -0.39 -0.77 17.58
CA TYR A 239 -0.44 0.67 17.34
C TYR A 239 -0.78 0.93 15.88
N ASP A 240 -1.33 2.12 15.62
CA ASP A 240 -1.54 2.63 14.27
C ASP A 240 -0.57 3.77 13.98
N VAL A 241 -0.13 3.88 12.73
CA VAL A 241 0.60 5.03 12.22
C VAL A 241 -0.29 5.74 11.22
N ILE A 242 -0.70 6.96 11.56
CA ILE A 242 -1.63 7.77 10.79
C ILE A 242 -0.82 8.80 10.02
N PHE A 243 -1.09 8.92 8.73
CA PHE A 243 -0.58 10.01 7.90
C PHE A 243 -1.59 11.16 7.89
N ASP A 244 -1.13 12.36 8.20
CA ASP A 244 -1.97 13.56 8.18
C ASP A 244 -2.22 13.98 6.72
N THR A 245 -3.31 13.49 6.13
CA THR A 245 -3.68 13.78 4.76
C THR A 245 -3.87 15.30 4.58
N PRO A 246 -3.13 15.94 3.66
CA PRO A 246 -3.27 17.37 3.47
C PRO A 246 -4.59 17.73 2.80
N LEU A 247 -5.11 18.92 3.13
CA LEU A 247 -6.36 19.46 2.57
C LEU A 247 -6.38 19.59 1.03
N HIS A 248 -5.21 19.63 0.39
CA HIS A 248 -5.07 19.71 -1.06
C HIS A 248 -3.95 18.79 -1.54
N GLN A 249 -4.18 18.07 -2.64
CA GLN A 249 -3.27 17.07 -3.20
C GLN A 249 -1.90 17.69 -3.53
N LYS A 250 -1.86 18.95 -3.98
CA LYS A 250 -0.61 19.68 -4.25
C LYS A 250 0.35 19.75 -3.05
N LYS A 251 -0.16 19.71 -1.82
CA LYS A 251 0.66 19.76 -0.60
C LYS A 251 1.37 18.44 -0.28
N CYS A 252 1.07 17.36 -1.01
CA CYS A 252 1.84 16.11 -0.93
C CYS A 252 3.13 16.16 -1.75
N LEU A 253 3.28 17.14 -2.65
CA LEU A 253 4.30 17.18 -3.69
C LEU A 253 5.26 18.32 -3.44
N ALA A 254 6.54 18.13 -3.75
CA ALA A 254 7.48 19.24 -3.75
C ALA A 254 7.08 20.25 -4.83
N ASN A 255 7.26 21.54 -4.56
CA ASN A 255 6.91 22.60 -5.51
C ASN A 255 7.85 22.64 -6.74
N LYS A 256 8.80 21.72 -6.86
CA LYS A 256 9.70 21.57 -8.01
C LYS A 256 9.55 20.16 -8.56
N LEU A 257 9.16 20.07 -9.83
CA LEU A 257 9.37 18.89 -10.64
C LEU A 257 10.60 19.20 -11.51
N HIS A 258 11.67 18.44 -11.33
CA HIS A 258 12.85 18.49 -12.20
C HIS A 258 12.61 17.75 -13.51
#